data_AF-A0A523RW67-F1
#
_entry.id   AF-A0A523RW67-F1
#
_cell.length_a   1.000
_cell.length_b   1.000
_cell.length_c   1.000
_cell.angle_alpha   90.00
_cell.angle_beta   90.00
_cell.angle_gamma   90.00
#
_symmetry.space_group_name_H-M   'P 1'
#
loop_
_entity.id
_entity.type
_entity.pdbx_description
1 polymer ?
#
loop_
_entity_poly.entity_id
_entity_poly.type
_entity_poly.pdbx_seq_one_letter_code
_entity_poly.pdbx_strand_id
1 'polypeptide(L)'
;MKVYSSDFLVIGSGLSGQLFSIKAAQHGTINMVTKGSLTESATARAQGGFAAVVSPDDSIELHVEDTIRVGAGLCHRDVVESIVKDGPERIRDLVEIGVEFCSEESTGAYELGLEGGHSKRRVLHVKDHTGEDIELALTKRLKSEKNIEVFENHMAVNLYVMNNRVHGAYILDENTNEIESFVAKIIILATGGSGRVFLYTSNPDVATGDGIAMAFRAGATVMNLEMVQFHPTLLYHHKVRSFLISEALRGEGALLLGRDGQRFMPDYHKDAELAPRDIVARAIDTELKKTGANHVWLDISFKDVAFIRYSFPHNYETCLT
;
A
#
# COMPACT_ATOMS: atom_id res chain seq x y z
N MET A 1 -2.59 35.99 -5.78
CA MET A 1 -1.92 34.70 -5.59
C MET A 1 -1.55 34.59 -4.12
N LYS A 2 -2.26 33.74 -3.38
CA LYS A 2 -2.01 33.51 -1.95
C LYS A 2 -0.69 32.74 -1.78
N VAL A 3 0.05 33.05 -0.72
CA VAL A 3 1.34 32.41 -0.42
C VAL A 3 1.29 31.83 0.97
N TYR A 4 1.63 30.55 1.11
CA TYR A 4 1.76 29.85 2.38
C TYR A 4 3.22 29.47 2.59
N SER A 5 3.69 29.58 3.83
CA SER A 5 5.06 29.26 4.21
C SER A 5 5.08 28.28 5.37
N SER A 6 5.97 27.30 5.29
CA SER A 6 6.20 26.30 6.34
C SER A 6 7.67 25.86 6.37
N ASP A 7 8.07 25.12 7.40
CA ASP A 7 9.36 24.44 7.38
C ASP A 7 9.35 23.25 6.41
N PHE A 8 8.23 22.50 6.40
CA PHE A 8 8.03 21.33 5.55
C PHE A 8 6.74 21.45 4.73
N LEU A 9 6.85 21.21 3.42
CA LEU A 9 5.70 20.99 2.53
C LEU A 9 5.61 19.50 2.22
N VAL A 10 4.51 18.86 2.62
CA VAL A 10 4.25 17.44 2.37
C VAL A 10 3.12 17.31 1.37
N ILE A 11 3.38 16.70 0.21
CA ILE A 11 2.39 16.54 -0.86
C ILE A 11 1.96 15.07 -0.90
N GLY A 12 0.77 14.79 -0.41
CA GLY A 12 0.14 13.48 -0.28
C GLY A 12 -0.11 13.09 1.17
N SER A 13 -1.29 12.52 1.43
CA SER A 13 -1.78 12.19 2.78
C SER A 13 -1.90 10.69 3.06
N GLY A 14 -1.23 9.81 2.31
CA GLY A 14 -1.14 8.40 2.70
C GLY A 14 -0.21 8.19 3.90
N LEU A 15 0.00 6.93 4.30
CA LEU A 15 0.86 6.51 5.41
C LEU A 15 2.16 7.31 5.51
N SER A 16 2.93 7.37 4.42
CA SER A 16 4.23 8.04 4.39
C SER A 16 4.13 9.54 4.69
N GLY A 17 3.12 10.22 4.14
CA GLY A 17 2.92 11.65 4.34
C GLY A 17 2.45 11.99 5.75
N GLN A 18 1.50 11.22 6.28
CA GLN A 18 0.99 11.41 7.64
C GLN A 18 2.03 11.08 8.71
N LEU A 19 2.66 9.91 8.61
CA LEU A 19 3.67 9.50 9.58
C LEU A 19 4.88 10.44 9.59
N PHE A 20 5.34 10.88 8.41
CA PHE A 20 6.39 11.90 8.32
C PHE A 20 5.95 13.20 9.01
N SER A 21 4.77 13.71 8.69
CA SER A 21 4.27 14.98 9.25
C SER A 21 4.14 14.93 10.78
N ILE A 22 3.62 13.83 11.33
CA ILE A 22 3.48 13.64 12.78
C ILE A 22 4.85 13.67 13.48
N LYS A 23 5.87 13.00 12.92
CA LYS A 23 7.22 13.01 13.48
C LYS A 23 7.90 14.37 13.27
N ALA A 24 7.76 14.97 12.10
CA ALA A 24 8.37 16.25 11.74
C ALA A 24 7.75 17.46 12.48
N ALA A 25 6.52 17.35 12.97
CA ALA A 25 5.83 18.39 13.75
C ALA A 25 6.58 18.82 15.01
N GLN A 26 7.47 17.98 15.53
CA GLN A 26 8.33 18.31 16.67
C GLN A 26 9.50 19.24 16.28
N HIS A 27 9.75 19.42 14.98
CA HIS A 27 10.90 20.13 14.44
C HIS A 27 10.55 21.39 13.64
N GLY A 28 9.27 21.63 13.34
CA GLY A 28 8.84 22.80 12.58
C GLY A 28 7.37 22.76 12.20
N THR A 29 6.93 23.73 11.39
CA THR A 29 5.58 23.78 10.84
C THR A 29 5.47 22.98 9.55
N ILE A 30 4.30 22.37 9.33
CA ILE A 30 4.02 21.52 8.17
C ILE A 30 2.76 22.01 7.48
N ASN A 31 2.87 22.22 6.17
CA ASN A 31 1.70 22.29 5.29
C ASN A 31 1.60 20.94 4.58
N MET A 32 0.54 20.19 4.88
CA MET A 32 0.20 18.96 4.17
C MET A 32 -0.85 19.26 3.11
N VAL A 33 -0.57 18.88 1.88
CA VAL A 33 -1.47 19.07 0.74
C VAL A 33 -1.90 17.71 0.23
N THR A 34 -3.20 17.53 0.03
CA THR A 34 -3.76 16.33 -0.58
C THR A 34 -4.83 16.70 -1.59
N LYS A 35 -4.83 16.01 -2.73
CA LYS A 35 -5.69 16.36 -3.87
C LYS A 35 -7.14 15.94 -3.69
N GLY A 36 -7.41 14.97 -2.83
CA GLY A 36 -8.76 14.55 -2.47
C GLY A 36 -9.02 14.84 -1.00
N SER A 37 -9.81 13.98 -0.34
CA SER A 37 -9.90 13.99 1.12
C SER A 37 -8.65 13.40 1.76
N LEU A 38 -8.45 13.69 3.04
CA LEU A 38 -7.31 13.26 3.83
C LEU A 38 -7.17 11.74 3.89
N THR A 39 -8.30 11.02 3.85
CA THR A 39 -8.36 9.56 3.90
C THR A 39 -8.49 8.91 2.51
N GLU A 40 -8.59 9.68 1.44
CA GLU A 40 -8.64 9.14 0.08
C GLU A 40 -7.24 8.77 -0.41
N SER A 41 -6.76 7.60 0.02
CA SER A 41 -5.42 7.12 -0.31
C SER A 41 -5.41 5.61 -0.61
N ALA A 42 -4.34 5.13 -1.25
CA ALA A 42 -4.14 3.69 -1.42
C ALA A 42 -3.88 2.98 -0.06
N THR A 43 -3.39 3.72 0.94
CA THR A 43 -3.20 3.23 2.31
C THR A 43 -4.51 2.69 2.86
N ALA A 44 -5.59 3.48 2.78
CA ALA A 44 -6.90 3.12 3.30
C ALA A 44 -7.51 1.86 2.64
N ARG A 45 -7.00 1.45 1.47
CA ARG A 45 -7.47 0.26 0.74
C ARG A 45 -6.59 -0.98 0.97
N ALA A 46 -5.54 -0.89 1.78
CA ALA A 46 -4.67 -2.03 2.05
C ALA A 46 -5.42 -3.04 2.95
N GLN A 47 -5.45 -4.31 2.54
CA GLN A 47 -6.15 -5.36 3.27
C GLN A 47 -5.21 -6.25 4.08
N GLY A 48 -4.23 -6.87 3.39
CA GLY A 48 -3.35 -7.92 3.90
C GLY A 48 -2.67 -7.56 5.22
N GLY A 49 -1.65 -6.69 5.18
CA GLY A 49 -1.01 -6.19 6.40
C GLY A 49 0.40 -5.65 6.19
N PHE A 50 1.16 -5.53 7.28
CA PHE A 50 2.55 -5.08 7.29
C PHE A 50 3.50 -6.21 7.70
N ALA A 51 4.49 -6.49 6.86
CA ALA A 51 5.50 -7.49 7.16
C ALA A 51 6.55 -6.91 8.13
N ALA A 52 6.69 -7.51 9.32
CA ALA A 52 7.74 -7.17 10.27
C ALA A 52 8.13 -8.38 11.14
N VAL A 53 9.40 -8.48 11.47
CA VAL A 53 9.94 -9.58 12.30
C VAL A 53 9.66 -9.28 13.77
N VAL A 54 8.47 -9.65 14.24
CA VAL A 54 8.01 -9.42 15.62
C VAL A 54 7.86 -10.71 16.43
N SER A 55 7.95 -11.87 15.77
CA SER A 55 7.88 -13.18 16.40
C SER A 55 9.26 -13.73 16.73
N PRO A 56 9.44 -14.45 17.86
CA PRO A 56 10.68 -15.15 18.16
C PRO A 56 11.00 -16.30 17.19
N ASP A 57 10.00 -16.79 16.42
CA ASP A 57 10.16 -17.87 15.45
C ASP A 57 10.64 -17.40 14.05
N ASP A 58 10.90 -16.10 13.92
CA ASP A 58 11.32 -15.43 12.69
C ASP A 58 12.64 -14.66 12.90
N SER A 59 13.29 -14.26 11.81
CA SER A 59 14.54 -13.49 11.88
C SER A 59 14.64 -12.44 10.77
N ILE A 60 15.43 -11.39 11.04
CA ILE A 60 15.71 -10.33 10.06
C ILE A 60 16.35 -10.92 8.81
N GLU A 61 17.29 -11.85 9.00
CA GLU A 61 18.00 -12.52 7.91
C GLU A 61 17.03 -13.29 7.01
N LEU A 62 16.10 -14.05 7.59
CA LEU A 62 15.08 -14.77 6.80
C LEU A 62 14.21 -13.81 5.99
N HIS A 63 13.82 -12.68 6.57
CA HIS A 63 13.02 -11.69 5.84
C HIS A 63 13.81 -11.01 4.72
N VAL A 64 15.08 -10.66 4.97
CA VAL A 64 15.97 -10.15 3.93
C VAL A 64 16.11 -11.16 2.79
N GLU A 65 16.36 -12.43 3.09
CA GLU A 65 16.51 -13.47 2.06
C GLU A 65 15.22 -13.66 1.25
N ASP A 66 14.05 -13.65 1.91
CA ASP A 66 12.76 -13.70 1.21
C ASP A 66 12.62 -12.54 0.21
N THR A 67 12.90 -11.31 0.65
CA THR A 67 12.81 -10.10 -0.19
C THR A 67 13.80 -10.14 -1.36
N ILE A 68 15.05 -10.52 -1.11
CA ILE A 68 16.08 -10.62 -2.18
C ILE A 68 15.70 -11.69 -3.19
N ARG A 69 15.22 -12.85 -2.72
CA ARG A 69 14.80 -13.96 -3.58
C ARG A 69 13.68 -13.55 -4.53
N VAL A 70 12.64 -12.88 -4.03
CA VAL A 70 11.49 -12.47 -4.87
C VAL A 70 11.75 -11.18 -5.65
N GLY A 71 12.77 -10.41 -5.27
CA GLY A 71 13.24 -9.21 -5.97
C GLY A 71 13.93 -9.46 -7.30
N ALA A 72 14.04 -10.71 -7.75
CA ALA A 72 14.55 -11.12 -9.06
C ALA A 72 15.95 -10.54 -9.41
N GLY A 73 16.81 -10.34 -8.41
CA GLY A 73 18.16 -9.80 -8.58
C GLY A 73 18.26 -8.28 -8.76
N LEU A 74 17.15 -7.55 -8.63
CA LEU A 74 17.09 -6.09 -8.79
C LEU A 74 17.14 -5.33 -7.45
N CYS A 75 17.06 -6.04 -6.33
CA CYS A 75 17.12 -5.42 -5.01
C CYS A 75 18.54 -4.98 -4.64
N HIS A 76 18.64 -3.79 -4.04
CA HIS A 76 19.81 -3.36 -3.29
C HIS A 76 19.75 -3.96 -1.88
N ARG A 77 20.64 -4.91 -1.58
CA ARG A 77 20.61 -5.67 -0.32
C ARG A 77 20.78 -4.78 0.91
N ASP A 78 21.66 -3.81 0.86
CA ASP A 78 21.88 -2.83 1.93
C ASP A 78 20.59 -2.05 2.26
N VAL A 79 19.82 -1.66 1.23
CA VAL A 79 18.52 -0.98 1.41
C VAL A 79 17.48 -1.94 2.01
N VAL A 80 17.41 -3.18 1.52
CA VAL A 80 16.50 -4.20 2.05
C VAL A 80 16.81 -4.49 3.53
N GLU A 81 18.08 -4.69 3.88
CA GLU A 81 18.52 -4.93 5.25
C GLU A 81 18.14 -3.77 6.18
N SER A 82 18.36 -2.51 5.73
CA SER A 82 17.95 -1.34 6.50
C SER A 82 16.44 -1.30 6.76
N ILE A 83 15.62 -1.51 5.73
CA ILE A 83 14.16 -1.44 5.85
C ILE A 83 13.64 -2.56 6.76
N VAL A 84 14.11 -3.80 6.55
CA VAL A 84 13.65 -4.96 7.31
C VAL A 84 14.04 -4.84 8.78
N LYS A 85 15.26 -4.37 9.07
CA LYS A 85 15.75 -4.16 10.44
C LYS A 85 14.93 -3.12 11.20
N ASP A 86 14.48 -2.07 10.53
CA ASP A 86 13.68 -1.00 11.13
C ASP A 86 12.20 -1.40 11.32
N GLY A 87 11.72 -2.43 10.60
CA GLY A 87 10.34 -2.89 10.60
C GLY A 87 9.71 -3.02 12.00
N PRO A 88 10.31 -3.75 12.96
CA PRO A 88 9.74 -3.90 14.29
C PRO A 88 9.58 -2.57 15.06
N GLU A 89 10.47 -1.59 14.83
CA GLU A 89 10.33 -0.26 15.42
C GLU A 89 9.22 0.54 14.74
N ARG A 90 9.07 0.43 13.42
CA ARG A 90 7.96 1.07 12.70
C ARG A 90 6.60 0.52 13.12
N ILE A 91 6.51 -0.77 13.47
CA ILE A 91 5.28 -1.33 14.08
C ILE A 91 5.00 -0.68 15.44
N ARG A 92 6.01 -0.48 16.29
CA ARG A 92 5.82 0.22 17.57
C ARG A 92 5.33 1.65 17.37
N ASP A 93 5.86 2.38 16.39
CA ASP A 93 5.38 3.72 16.05
C ASP A 93 3.86 3.72 15.73
N LEU A 94 3.39 2.72 14.99
CA LEU A 94 1.96 2.61 14.66
C LEU A 94 1.10 2.26 15.87
N VAL A 95 1.58 1.36 16.73
CA VAL A 95 0.89 1.02 17.99
C VAL A 95 0.80 2.23 18.91
N GLU A 96 1.87 3.03 19.04
CA GLU A 96 1.89 4.27 19.82
C GLU A 96 0.92 5.33 19.28
N ILE A 97 0.68 5.34 17.97
CA ILE A 97 -0.30 6.21 17.30
C ILE A 97 -1.75 5.72 17.54
N GLY A 98 -1.92 4.48 17.99
CA GLY A 98 -3.21 3.89 18.34
C GLY A 98 -3.73 2.85 17.34
N VAL A 99 -2.85 2.24 16.54
CA VAL A 99 -3.21 1.10 15.69
C VAL A 99 -3.27 -0.16 16.53
N GLU A 100 -4.42 -0.84 16.51
CA GLU A 100 -4.68 -2.07 17.27
C GLU A 100 -4.58 -3.30 16.36
N PHE A 101 -3.37 -3.83 16.20
CA PHE A 101 -3.16 -5.09 15.46
C PHE A 101 -3.81 -6.28 16.18
N CYS A 102 -4.30 -7.25 15.42
CA CYS A 102 -4.89 -8.47 15.97
C CYS A 102 -3.85 -9.25 16.81
N SER A 103 -4.31 -9.79 17.94
CA SER A 103 -3.49 -10.56 18.87
C SER A 103 -4.29 -11.72 19.47
N GLU A 104 -3.61 -12.83 19.75
CA GLU A 104 -4.19 -13.99 20.42
C GLU A 104 -4.63 -13.64 21.85
N GLU A 105 -5.89 -13.88 22.20
CA GLU A 105 -6.43 -13.52 23.52
C GLU A 105 -5.70 -14.20 24.69
N SER A 106 -5.17 -15.41 24.48
CA SER A 106 -4.54 -16.21 25.53
C SER A 106 -3.10 -15.80 25.85
N THR A 107 -2.37 -15.29 24.86
CA THR A 107 -0.94 -14.98 24.98
C THR A 107 -0.63 -13.49 24.84
N GLY A 108 -1.52 -12.72 24.21
CA GLY A 108 -1.27 -11.34 23.79
C GLY A 108 -0.29 -11.21 22.63
N ALA A 109 0.17 -12.32 22.04
CA ALA A 109 1.05 -12.30 20.88
C ALA A 109 0.27 -11.87 19.63
N TYR A 110 0.93 -11.17 18.70
CA TYR A 110 0.29 -10.78 17.45
C TYR A 110 -0.17 -11.99 16.62
N GLU A 111 -1.37 -11.92 16.07
CA GLU A 111 -1.83 -12.84 15.03
C GLU A 111 -1.09 -12.50 13.72
N LEU A 112 -0.32 -13.45 13.18
CA LEU A 112 0.53 -13.21 12.02
C LEU A 112 0.05 -13.99 10.79
N GLY A 113 -0.18 -13.25 9.70
CA GLY A 113 -0.51 -13.79 8.39
C GLY A 113 0.73 -14.29 7.63
N LEU A 114 0.47 -15.07 6.59
CA LEU A 114 1.45 -15.48 5.58
C LEU A 114 1.00 -14.98 4.21
N GLU A 115 1.90 -14.36 3.45
CA GLU A 115 1.66 -13.99 2.06
C GLU A 115 2.75 -14.60 1.17
N GLY A 116 2.52 -14.62 -0.15
CA GLY A 116 3.41 -15.22 -1.12
C GLY A 116 4.81 -14.62 -1.08
N GLY A 117 5.80 -15.48 -1.25
CA GLY A 117 7.21 -15.10 -1.15
C GLY A 117 7.77 -15.04 0.28
N HIS A 118 6.96 -15.12 1.33
CA HIS A 118 7.45 -15.23 2.70
C HIS A 118 7.67 -16.68 3.14
N SER A 119 8.74 -16.91 3.91
CA SER A 119 9.06 -18.20 4.53
C SER A 119 8.49 -18.37 5.93
N LYS A 120 8.06 -17.27 6.57
CA LYS A 120 7.53 -17.22 7.94
C LYS A 120 6.28 -16.33 8.00
N ARG A 121 5.41 -16.63 8.98
CA ARG A 121 4.28 -15.76 9.33
C ARG A 121 4.83 -14.50 9.99
N ARG A 122 4.66 -13.37 9.34
CA ARG A 122 5.20 -12.07 9.79
C ARG A 122 4.34 -10.86 9.39
N VAL A 123 3.16 -11.11 8.85
CA VAL A 123 2.27 -10.05 8.37
C VAL A 123 1.29 -9.68 9.47
N LEU A 124 1.53 -8.55 10.14
CA LEU A 124 0.61 -7.97 11.12
C LEU A 124 -0.59 -7.36 10.40
N HIS A 125 -1.77 -7.56 10.95
CA HIS A 125 -3.01 -7.16 10.30
C HIS A 125 -4.11 -6.75 11.29
N VAL A 126 -5.09 -6.01 10.80
CA VAL A 126 -6.38 -5.77 11.45
C VAL A 126 -7.43 -6.42 10.57
N LYS A 127 -7.68 -7.71 10.83
CA LYS A 127 -8.48 -8.61 9.97
C LYS A 127 -8.09 -8.42 8.49
N ASP A 128 -9.01 -7.98 7.64
CA ASP A 128 -8.75 -7.69 6.22
C ASP A 128 -8.97 -6.22 5.84
N HIS A 129 -8.83 -5.30 6.80
CA HIS A 129 -8.98 -3.85 6.63
C HIS A 129 -7.85 -3.05 7.28
N THR A 130 -6.67 -3.68 7.45
CA THR A 130 -5.47 -3.11 8.09
C THR A 130 -5.16 -1.66 7.68
N GLY A 131 -5.30 -1.35 6.40
CA GLY A 131 -5.03 -0.03 5.86
C GLY A 131 -6.00 1.06 6.33
N GLU A 132 -7.28 0.72 6.50
CA GLU A 132 -8.31 1.64 6.99
C GLU A 132 -8.06 2.03 8.44
N ASP A 133 -7.81 1.07 9.33
CA ASP A 133 -7.49 1.34 10.74
C ASP A 133 -6.24 2.20 10.90
N ILE A 134 -5.19 1.91 10.11
CA ILE A 134 -3.96 2.70 10.11
C ILE A 134 -4.24 4.14 9.66
N GLU A 135 -4.95 4.32 8.56
CA GLU A 135 -5.28 5.65 8.04
C GLU A 135 -6.12 6.45 9.06
N LEU A 136 -7.07 5.80 9.73
CA LEU A 136 -7.90 6.42 10.76
C LEU A 136 -7.09 6.84 11.99
N ALA A 137 -6.21 5.96 12.49
CA ALA A 137 -5.35 6.25 13.63
C ALA A 137 -4.39 7.41 13.33
N LEU A 138 -3.74 7.38 12.17
CA LEU A 138 -2.87 8.46 11.70
C LEU A 138 -3.63 9.78 11.55
N THR A 139 -4.80 9.75 10.91
CA THR A 139 -5.63 10.94 10.69
C THR A 139 -6.05 11.57 12.02
N LYS A 140 -6.45 10.74 12.99
CA LYS A 140 -6.82 11.19 14.33
C LYS A 140 -5.64 11.84 15.03
N ARG A 141 -4.45 11.21 14.98
CA ARG A 141 -3.23 11.76 15.59
C ARG A 141 -2.80 13.06 14.90
N LEU A 142 -2.83 13.11 13.58
CA LEU A 142 -2.45 14.27 12.78
C LEU A 142 -3.33 15.48 13.09
N LYS A 143 -4.66 15.29 13.19
CA LYS A 143 -5.60 16.38 13.56
C LYS A 143 -5.38 16.96 14.96
N SER A 144 -4.71 16.23 15.84
CA SER A 144 -4.36 16.72 17.18
C SER A 144 -3.08 17.57 17.22
N GLU A 145 -2.31 17.59 16.14
CA GLU A 145 -1.04 18.31 16.06
C GLU A 145 -1.23 19.77 15.64
N LYS A 146 -0.77 20.70 16.49
CA LYS A 146 -0.93 22.14 16.25
C LYS A 146 -0.01 22.69 15.15
N ASN A 147 1.08 21.98 14.87
CA ASN A 147 2.09 22.41 13.90
C ASN A 147 1.81 21.90 12.48
N ILE A 148 0.70 21.18 12.28
CA ILE A 148 0.31 20.62 10.98
C ILE A 148 -0.96 21.32 10.51
N GLU A 149 -0.89 21.95 9.34
CA GLU A 149 -2.04 22.47 8.61
C GLU A 149 -2.31 21.58 7.40
N VAL A 150 -3.55 21.14 7.25
CA VAL A 150 -3.98 20.23 6.17
C VAL A 150 -4.83 20.99 5.16
N PHE A 151 -4.47 20.82 3.89
CA PHE A 151 -5.15 21.38 2.73
C PHE A 151 -5.72 20.23 1.89
N GLU A 152 -6.99 19.90 2.11
CA GLU A 152 -7.77 18.92 1.32
C GLU A 152 -8.29 19.55 0.02
N ASN A 153 -8.55 18.73 -1.01
CA ASN A 153 -8.93 19.19 -2.35
C ASN A 153 -7.93 20.21 -2.95
N HIS A 154 -6.65 20.01 -2.66
CA HIS A 154 -5.55 20.84 -3.15
C HIS A 154 -4.63 19.99 -4.03
N MET A 155 -4.68 20.20 -5.34
CA MET A 155 -3.89 19.45 -6.30
C MET A 155 -2.58 20.15 -6.60
N ALA A 156 -1.45 19.54 -6.21
CA ALA A 156 -0.14 20.04 -6.60
C ALA A 156 0.07 19.90 -8.12
N VAL A 157 0.37 21.02 -8.79
CA VAL A 157 0.48 21.10 -10.25
C VAL A 157 1.94 21.01 -10.70
N ASN A 158 2.82 21.77 -10.04
CA ASN A 158 4.23 21.80 -10.38
C ASN A 158 5.12 22.22 -9.22
N LEU A 159 6.37 21.76 -9.21
CA LEU A 159 7.37 22.22 -8.24
C LEU A 159 7.93 23.58 -8.65
N TYR A 160 8.19 24.44 -7.67
CA TYR A 160 8.89 25.71 -7.87
C TYR A 160 10.40 25.47 -7.77
N VAL A 161 11.09 25.51 -8.92
CA VAL A 161 12.53 25.23 -9.04
C VAL A 161 13.28 26.50 -9.43
N MET A 162 14.33 26.84 -8.68
CA MET A 162 15.24 27.93 -8.98
C MET A 162 16.67 27.51 -8.63
N ASN A 163 17.60 27.71 -9.57
CA ASN A 163 19.03 27.32 -9.41
C ASN A 163 19.20 25.84 -9.02
N ASN A 164 18.50 24.93 -9.72
CA ASN A 164 18.50 23.48 -9.46
C ASN A 164 18.11 23.08 -8.03
N ARG A 165 17.33 23.92 -7.34
CA ARG A 165 16.78 23.65 -6.02
C ARG A 165 15.27 23.87 -6.03
N VAL A 166 14.55 22.93 -5.40
CA VAL A 166 13.11 23.08 -5.15
C VAL A 166 12.92 23.99 -3.94
N HIS A 167 12.06 25.00 -4.08
CA HIS A 167 11.72 25.97 -3.01
C HIS A 167 10.25 25.91 -2.61
N GLY A 168 9.45 25.07 -3.26
CA GLY A 168 8.02 25.01 -3.04
C GLY A 168 7.25 24.30 -4.15
N ALA A 169 5.94 24.51 -4.21
CA ALA A 169 5.07 24.05 -5.26
C ALA A 169 3.95 25.06 -5.56
N TYR A 170 3.45 25.01 -6.79
CA TYR A 170 2.20 25.64 -7.20
C TYR A 170 1.08 24.63 -7.05
N ILE A 171 0.02 25.04 -6.36
CA ILE A 171 -1.05 24.15 -5.91
C ILE A 171 -2.39 24.77 -6.32
N LEU A 172 -3.22 23.98 -6.99
CA LEU A 172 -4.57 24.36 -7.35
C LEU A 172 -5.49 24.02 -6.17
N ASP A 173 -6.13 25.03 -5.58
CA ASP A 173 -7.25 24.82 -4.69
C ASP A 173 -8.50 24.52 -5.53
N GLU A 174 -8.97 23.28 -5.50
CA GLU A 174 -10.12 22.85 -6.31
C GLU A 174 -11.45 23.45 -5.83
N ASN A 175 -11.49 23.96 -4.58
CA ASN A 175 -12.68 24.61 -4.05
C ASN A 175 -12.88 26.01 -4.65
N THR A 176 -11.78 26.73 -4.91
CA THR A 176 -11.79 28.10 -5.42
C THR A 176 -11.38 28.21 -6.89
N ASN A 177 -10.78 27.16 -7.46
CA ASN A 177 -10.11 27.15 -8.77
C ASN A 177 -8.97 28.17 -8.88
N GLU A 178 -8.31 28.51 -7.77
CA GLU A 178 -7.17 29.41 -7.75
C GLU A 178 -5.84 28.65 -7.59
N ILE A 179 -4.79 29.17 -8.22
CA ILE A 179 -3.42 28.68 -7.99
C ILE A 179 -2.80 29.46 -6.84
N GLU A 180 -2.36 28.71 -5.83
CA GLU A 180 -1.69 29.18 -4.64
C GLU A 180 -0.22 28.74 -4.64
N SER A 181 0.64 29.51 -3.96
CA SER A 181 2.07 29.20 -3.85
C SER A 181 2.39 28.70 -2.44
N PHE A 182 2.97 27.50 -2.35
CA PHE A 182 3.44 26.94 -1.09
C PHE A 182 4.96 26.92 -1.11
N VAL A 183 5.59 27.66 -0.19
CA VAL A 183 7.04 27.70 -0.03
C VAL A 183 7.47 26.98 1.23
N ALA A 184 8.55 26.20 1.15
CA ALA A 184 9.08 25.48 2.30
C ALA A 184 10.59 25.23 2.17
N LYS A 185 11.24 24.97 3.31
CA LYS A 185 12.67 24.64 3.35
C LYS A 185 12.93 23.23 2.81
N ILE A 186 12.01 22.30 3.11
CA ILE A 186 12.07 20.88 2.73
C ILE A 186 10.72 20.51 2.10
N ILE A 187 10.76 19.87 0.93
CA ILE A 187 9.57 19.45 0.18
C ILE A 187 9.59 17.93 0.06
N ILE A 188 8.48 17.29 0.42
CA ILE A 188 8.32 15.84 0.47
C ILE A 188 7.20 15.45 -0.50
N LEU A 189 7.53 14.59 -1.46
CA LEU A 189 6.53 13.96 -2.34
C LEU A 189 6.14 12.61 -1.74
N ALA A 190 4.91 12.51 -1.24
CA ALA A 190 4.29 11.31 -0.70
C ALA A 190 2.99 10.97 -1.46
N THR A 191 3.02 11.14 -2.78
CA THR A 191 1.82 11.20 -3.65
C THR A 191 1.24 9.85 -4.06
N GLY A 192 1.77 8.74 -3.55
CA GLY A 192 1.41 7.40 -4.00
C GLY A 192 1.91 7.07 -5.41
N GLY A 193 1.36 5.99 -5.99
CA GLY A 193 1.78 5.43 -7.27
C GLY A 193 1.01 5.94 -8.49
N SER A 194 1.22 5.27 -9.62
CA SER A 194 0.64 5.60 -10.94
C SER A 194 -0.28 4.50 -11.49
N GLY A 195 -0.95 3.74 -10.62
CA GLY A 195 -1.76 2.59 -11.02
C GLY A 195 -2.91 2.89 -11.98
N ARG A 196 -3.37 4.16 -12.05
CA ARG A 196 -4.45 4.61 -12.94
C ARG A 196 -4.05 4.82 -14.40
N VAL A 197 -2.79 4.56 -14.77
CA VAL A 197 -2.40 4.46 -16.19
C VAL A 197 -2.91 3.17 -16.84
N PHE A 198 -3.36 2.19 -16.04
CA PHE A 198 -3.93 0.92 -16.51
C PHE A 198 -5.45 0.92 -16.38
N LEU A 199 -6.12 0.32 -17.37
CA LEU A 199 -7.58 0.17 -17.40
C LEU A 199 -8.10 -0.63 -16.19
N TYR A 200 -7.38 -1.69 -15.82
CA TYR A 200 -7.70 -2.52 -14.65
C TYR A 200 -6.66 -2.29 -13.57
N THR A 201 -7.10 -1.86 -12.39
CA THR A 201 -6.24 -1.59 -11.25
C THR A 201 -7.03 -1.72 -9.96
N SER A 202 -6.37 -2.11 -8.86
CA SER A 202 -6.92 -2.07 -7.50
C SER A 202 -6.76 -0.70 -6.84
N ASN A 203 -6.03 0.22 -7.48
CA ASN A 203 -5.73 1.52 -6.93
C ASN A 203 -6.96 2.45 -6.93
N PRO A 204 -7.02 3.42 -6.00
CA PRO A 204 -7.99 4.50 -6.06
C PRO A 204 -7.79 5.38 -7.29
N ASP A 205 -8.83 6.13 -7.65
CA ASP A 205 -8.82 7.04 -8.80
C ASP A 205 -7.76 8.14 -8.65
N VAL A 206 -7.33 8.43 -7.42
CA VAL A 206 -6.26 9.37 -7.11
C VAL A 206 -4.84 8.86 -7.43
N ALA A 207 -4.62 7.58 -7.73
CA ALA A 207 -3.28 7.05 -7.98
C ALA A 207 -2.78 7.28 -9.43
N THR A 208 -2.58 8.55 -9.80
CA THR A 208 -2.30 9.01 -11.18
C THR A 208 -0.83 9.33 -11.45
N GLY A 209 0.08 9.15 -10.47
CA GLY A 209 1.52 9.37 -10.66
C GLY A 209 1.94 10.84 -10.67
N ASP A 210 1.17 11.73 -10.07
CA ASP A 210 1.38 13.19 -10.14
C ASP A 210 2.76 13.60 -9.60
N GLY A 211 3.18 13.04 -8.46
CA GLY A 211 4.48 13.34 -7.87
C GLY A 211 5.65 12.83 -8.71
N ILE A 212 5.53 11.65 -9.33
CA ILE A 212 6.54 11.13 -10.27
C ILE A 212 6.70 12.11 -11.43
N ALA A 213 5.58 12.56 -12.01
CA ALA A 213 5.60 13.49 -13.14
C ALA A 213 6.15 14.87 -12.74
N MET A 214 5.80 15.38 -11.55
CA MET A 214 6.33 16.63 -11.02
C MET A 214 7.84 16.55 -10.77
N ALA A 215 8.32 15.48 -10.15
CA ALA A 215 9.74 15.26 -9.90
C ALA A 215 10.54 15.20 -11.21
N PHE A 216 10.04 14.44 -12.20
CA PHE A 216 10.65 14.33 -13.52
C PHE A 216 10.72 15.70 -14.22
N ARG A 217 9.63 16.48 -14.22
CA ARG A 217 9.62 17.85 -14.79
C ARG A 217 10.60 18.79 -14.07
N ALA A 218 10.82 18.59 -12.78
CA ALA A 218 11.80 19.34 -11.98
C ALA A 218 13.25 18.92 -12.24
N GLY A 219 13.49 17.92 -13.11
CA GLY A 219 14.83 17.44 -13.47
C GLY A 219 15.33 16.26 -12.64
N ALA A 220 14.48 15.68 -11.77
CA ALA A 220 14.85 14.47 -11.04
C ALA A 220 14.88 13.25 -11.97
N THR A 221 15.77 12.31 -11.70
CA THR A 221 15.75 11.00 -12.35
C THR A 221 14.63 10.15 -11.75
N VAL A 222 13.90 9.45 -12.61
CA VAL A 222 12.92 8.42 -12.25
C VAL A 222 13.41 7.08 -12.78
N MET A 223 13.11 5.98 -12.09
CA MET A 223 13.66 4.67 -12.42
C MET A 223 12.63 3.56 -12.21
N ASN A 224 12.87 2.42 -12.87
CA ASN A 224 12.09 1.18 -12.76
C ASN A 224 10.58 1.36 -13.01
N LEU A 225 10.18 2.33 -13.85
CA LEU A 225 8.77 2.60 -14.15
C LEU A 225 8.12 1.47 -14.96
N GLU A 226 8.93 0.61 -15.59
CA GLU A 226 8.52 -0.63 -16.24
C GLU A 226 8.13 -1.75 -15.24
N MET A 227 8.55 -1.64 -13.97
CA MET A 227 8.31 -2.64 -12.93
C MET A 227 6.93 -2.45 -12.29
N VAL A 228 5.88 -2.72 -13.07
CA VAL A 228 4.49 -2.64 -12.61
C VAL A 228 4.01 -4.00 -12.10
N GLN A 229 3.60 -4.04 -10.84
CA GLN A 229 3.03 -5.25 -10.24
C GLN A 229 1.53 -5.34 -10.54
N PHE A 230 1.11 -6.45 -11.13
CA PHE A 230 -0.29 -6.84 -11.23
C PHE A 230 -0.62 -7.78 -10.08
N HIS A 231 -1.57 -7.38 -9.24
CA HIS A 231 -2.05 -8.26 -8.18
C HIS A 231 -2.85 -9.42 -8.81
N PRO A 232 -2.59 -10.69 -8.44
CA PRO A 232 -3.18 -11.83 -9.14
C PRO A 232 -4.68 -11.98 -8.93
N THR A 233 -5.22 -11.50 -7.81
CA THR A 233 -6.60 -11.74 -7.39
C THR A 233 -7.39 -10.43 -7.23
N LEU A 234 -7.74 -9.79 -8.35
CA LEU A 234 -8.78 -8.75 -8.37
C LEU A 234 -10.14 -9.41 -8.61
N LEU A 235 -11.17 -8.92 -7.94
CA LEU A 235 -12.53 -9.42 -8.10
C LEU A 235 -13.06 -9.09 -9.49
N TYR A 236 -13.40 -10.12 -10.25
CA TYR A 236 -14.12 -9.99 -11.52
C TYR A 236 -15.62 -9.96 -11.26
N HIS A 237 -16.21 -8.76 -11.19
CA HIS A 237 -17.64 -8.59 -10.95
C HIS A 237 -18.23 -7.44 -11.77
N HIS A 238 -19.50 -7.54 -12.13
CA HIS A 238 -20.18 -6.55 -12.99
C HIS A 238 -20.52 -5.24 -12.28
N LYS A 239 -20.72 -5.28 -10.94
CA LYS A 239 -21.01 -4.08 -10.12
C LYS A 239 -19.79 -3.58 -9.36
N VAL A 240 -18.95 -4.50 -8.90
CA VAL A 240 -17.80 -4.18 -8.06
C VAL A 240 -16.58 -4.03 -8.96
N ARG A 241 -16.06 -2.80 -9.05
CA ARG A 241 -14.85 -2.50 -9.82
C ARG A 241 -13.67 -2.40 -8.87
N SER A 242 -12.49 -2.83 -9.34
CA SER A 242 -11.21 -2.55 -8.69
C SER A 242 -11.08 -3.06 -7.25
N PHE A 243 -11.88 -4.05 -6.84
CA PHE A 243 -11.79 -4.65 -5.52
C PHE A 243 -10.69 -5.72 -5.51
N LEU A 244 -9.74 -5.55 -4.60
CA LEU A 244 -8.68 -6.53 -4.37
C LEU A 244 -9.22 -7.62 -3.45
N ILE A 245 -8.98 -8.89 -3.81
CA ILE A 245 -9.17 -10.02 -2.89
C ILE A 245 -7.83 -10.32 -2.26
N SER A 246 -7.76 -10.21 -0.93
CA SER A 246 -6.51 -10.26 -0.17
C SER A 246 -5.67 -11.51 -0.49
N GLU A 247 -4.36 -11.32 -0.64
CA GLU A 247 -3.40 -12.41 -0.77
C GLU A 247 -3.38 -13.32 0.46
N ALA A 248 -3.74 -12.79 1.64
CA ALA A 248 -3.85 -13.57 2.87
C ALA A 248 -4.81 -14.76 2.74
N LEU A 249 -5.81 -14.73 1.84
CA LEU A 249 -6.64 -15.90 1.56
C LEU A 249 -5.80 -17.08 1.03
N ARG A 250 -4.85 -16.83 0.12
CA ARG A 250 -3.91 -17.86 -0.37
C ARG A 250 -2.96 -18.31 0.75
N GLY A 251 -2.55 -17.36 1.60
CA GLY A 251 -1.84 -17.62 2.86
C GLY A 251 -2.53 -18.65 3.76
N GLU A 252 -3.86 -18.59 3.81
CA GLU A 252 -4.72 -19.48 4.58
C GLU A 252 -5.17 -20.73 3.79
N GLY A 253 -4.63 -20.92 2.58
CA GLY A 253 -4.76 -22.14 1.80
C GLY A 253 -5.68 -22.05 0.58
N ALA A 254 -6.27 -20.88 0.28
CA ALA A 254 -7.14 -20.71 -0.88
C ALA A 254 -6.46 -21.17 -2.18
N LEU A 255 -7.23 -21.81 -3.06
CA LEU A 255 -6.77 -22.45 -4.28
C LEU A 255 -7.15 -21.63 -5.50
N LEU A 256 -6.26 -21.59 -6.49
CA LEU A 256 -6.56 -21.00 -7.79
C LEU A 256 -7.01 -22.10 -8.75
N LEU A 257 -8.26 -21.99 -9.23
CA LEU A 257 -8.89 -22.99 -10.08
C LEU A 257 -9.20 -22.42 -11.46
N GLY A 258 -8.94 -23.22 -12.49
CA GLY A 258 -9.27 -22.90 -13.88
C GLY A 258 -10.78 -22.94 -14.14
N ARG A 259 -11.16 -22.69 -15.40
CA ARG A 259 -12.56 -22.73 -15.84
C ARG A 259 -13.22 -24.09 -15.64
N ASP A 260 -12.44 -25.16 -15.71
CA ASP A 260 -12.85 -26.56 -15.51
C ASP A 260 -12.88 -26.98 -14.04
N GLY A 261 -12.59 -26.05 -13.11
CA GLY A 261 -12.50 -26.31 -11.68
C GLY A 261 -11.22 -27.01 -11.25
N GLN A 262 -10.23 -27.19 -12.15
CA GLN A 262 -8.96 -27.83 -11.82
C GLN A 262 -7.96 -26.83 -11.26
N ARG A 263 -7.21 -27.24 -10.24
CA ARG A 263 -6.11 -26.45 -9.68
C ARG A 263 -4.92 -26.48 -10.63
N PHE A 264 -4.45 -25.31 -11.06
CA PHE A 264 -3.40 -25.20 -12.09
C PHE A 264 -2.04 -24.72 -11.56
N MET A 265 -2.00 -23.99 -10.44
CA MET A 265 -0.74 -23.38 -9.96
C MET A 265 0.43 -24.36 -9.74
N PRO A 266 0.22 -25.62 -9.28
CA PRO A 266 1.30 -26.60 -9.18
C PRO A 266 2.05 -26.88 -10.49
N ASP A 267 1.42 -26.69 -11.65
CA ASP A 267 2.05 -26.89 -12.96
C ASP A 267 2.99 -25.75 -13.34
N TYR A 268 2.88 -24.60 -12.66
CA TYR A 268 3.64 -23.38 -12.95
C TYR A 268 4.77 -23.14 -11.96
N HIS A 269 4.56 -23.45 -10.68
CA HIS A 269 5.55 -23.17 -9.64
C HIS A 269 5.41 -24.13 -8.45
N LYS A 270 6.55 -24.53 -7.88
CA LYS A 270 6.60 -25.42 -6.70
C LYS A 270 5.87 -24.86 -5.47
N ASP A 271 5.87 -23.55 -5.30
CA ASP A 271 5.20 -22.86 -4.19
C ASP A 271 3.71 -22.61 -4.48
N ALA A 272 3.22 -23.04 -5.65
CA ALA A 272 1.84 -22.94 -6.11
C ALA A 272 1.22 -21.54 -5.84
N GLU A 273 0.10 -21.44 -5.13
CA GLU A 273 -0.60 -20.18 -4.83
C GLU A 273 0.22 -19.20 -3.96
N LEU A 274 1.30 -19.64 -3.31
CA LEU A 274 2.22 -18.79 -2.55
C LEU A 274 3.48 -18.40 -3.33
N ALA A 275 3.53 -18.71 -4.64
CA ALA A 275 4.55 -18.17 -5.51
C ALA A 275 4.51 -16.63 -5.56
N PRO A 276 5.62 -15.96 -5.91
CA PRO A 276 5.65 -14.53 -6.14
C PRO A 276 4.55 -14.04 -7.08
N ARG A 277 4.01 -12.84 -6.81
CA ARG A 277 2.84 -12.27 -7.51
C ARG A 277 3.01 -12.24 -9.02
N ASP A 278 4.20 -11.93 -9.51
CA ASP A 278 4.48 -11.87 -10.95
C ASP A 278 4.37 -13.26 -11.62
N ILE A 279 4.77 -14.33 -10.91
CA ILE A 279 4.59 -15.72 -11.37
C ILE A 279 3.10 -16.08 -11.38
N VAL A 280 2.39 -15.82 -10.29
CA VAL A 280 0.95 -16.15 -10.17
C VAL A 280 0.13 -15.38 -11.21
N ALA A 281 0.38 -14.09 -11.38
CA ALA A 281 -0.32 -13.26 -12.37
C ALA A 281 -0.06 -13.75 -13.81
N ARG A 282 1.18 -14.12 -14.15
CA ARG A 282 1.49 -14.71 -15.47
C ARG A 282 0.87 -16.08 -15.67
N ALA A 283 0.80 -16.91 -14.63
CA ALA A 283 0.13 -18.22 -14.69
C ALA A 283 -1.37 -18.04 -14.97
N ILE A 284 -2.05 -17.15 -14.25
CA ILE A 284 -3.45 -16.80 -14.49
C ILE A 284 -3.64 -16.29 -15.92
N ASP A 285 -2.87 -15.30 -16.37
CA ASP A 285 -2.95 -14.76 -17.73
C ASP A 285 -2.74 -15.85 -18.81
N THR A 286 -1.82 -16.77 -18.56
CA THR A 286 -1.57 -17.92 -19.46
C THR A 286 -2.79 -18.84 -19.53
N GLU A 287 -3.40 -19.18 -18.39
CA GLU A 287 -4.60 -20.01 -18.34
C GLU A 287 -5.79 -19.35 -19.03
N LEU A 288 -6.01 -18.04 -18.83
CA LEU A 288 -7.06 -17.30 -19.51
C LEU A 288 -6.87 -17.31 -21.03
N LYS A 289 -5.63 -17.11 -21.51
CA LYS A 289 -5.30 -17.15 -22.94
C LYS A 289 -5.46 -18.54 -23.56
N LYS A 290 -5.09 -19.60 -22.84
CA LYS A 290 -5.26 -21.00 -23.29
C LYS A 290 -6.74 -21.40 -23.41
N THR A 291 -7.53 -21.02 -22.41
CA THR A 291 -8.92 -21.51 -22.26
C THR A 291 -9.98 -20.57 -22.84
N GLY A 292 -9.62 -19.31 -23.12
CA GLY A 292 -10.55 -18.26 -23.49
C GLY A 292 -11.52 -17.88 -22.36
N ALA A 293 -11.18 -18.20 -21.10
CA ALA A 293 -11.96 -17.79 -19.94
C ALA A 293 -11.78 -16.29 -19.65
N ASN A 294 -12.79 -15.67 -19.04
CA ASN A 294 -12.71 -14.25 -18.64
C ASN A 294 -12.05 -14.06 -17.26
N HIS A 295 -12.05 -15.10 -16.43
CA HIS A 295 -11.50 -15.12 -15.08
C HIS A 295 -11.16 -16.55 -14.67
N VAL A 296 -10.43 -16.67 -13.56
CA VAL A 296 -10.22 -17.91 -12.79
C VAL A 296 -10.93 -17.80 -11.46
N TRP A 297 -11.07 -18.91 -10.74
CA TRP A 297 -11.64 -18.92 -9.39
C TRP A 297 -10.55 -18.86 -8.33
N LEU A 298 -10.84 -18.14 -7.24
CA LEU A 298 -10.13 -18.27 -5.97
C LEU A 298 -11.08 -18.95 -4.99
N ASP A 299 -10.74 -20.17 -4.57
CA ASP A 299 -11.62 -21.01 -3.76
C ASP A 299 -11.02 -21.24 -2.36
N ILE A 300 -11.78 -20.85 -1.33
CA ILE A 300 -11.49 -21.15 0.08
C ILE A 300 -12.69 -21.85 0.76
N SER A 301 -13.66 -22.34 -0.02
CA SER A 301 -14.94 -22.89 0.46
C SER A 301 -14.80 -24.14 1.35
N PHE A 302 -13.65 -24.82 1.30
CA PHE A 302 -13.32 -25.95 2.16
C PHE A 302 -12.91 -25.55 3.59
N LYS A 303 -12.70 -24.25 3.87
CA LYS A 303 -12.51 -23.74 5.24
C LYS A 303 -13.85 -23.49 5.91
N ASP A 304 -13.84 -23.52 7.24
CA ASP A 304 -15.03 -23.21 8.04
C ASP A 304 -15.53 -21.79 7.78
N VAL A 305 -16.85 -21.62 7.63
CA VAL A 305 -17.45 -20.31 7.32
C VAL A 305 -17.27 -19.30 8.44
N ALA A 306 -17.23 -19.73 9.71
CA ALA A 306 -16.99 -18.83 10.83
C ALA A 306 -15.56 -18.29 10.79
N PHE A 307 -14.58 -19.13 10.41
CA PHE A 307 -13.20 -18.69 10.19
C PHE A 307 -13.11 -17.62 9.09
N ILE A 308 -13.79 -17.83 7.95
CA ILE A 308 -13.76 -16.88 6.83
C ILE A 308 -14.39 -15.55 7.24
N ARG A 309 -15.57 -15.58 7.88
CA ARG A 309 -16.26 -14.35 8.34
C ARG A 309 -15.47 -13.58 9.40
N TYR A 310 -14.77 -14.29 10.26
CA TYR A 310 -13.95 -13.68 11.30
C TYR A 310 -12.67 -13.05 10.75
N SER A 311 -11.96 -13.78 9.88
CA SER A 311 -10.63 -13.38 9.39
C SER A 311 -10.68 -12.45 8.19
N PHE A 312 -11.71 -12.60 7.34
CA PHE A 312 -11.88 -11.87 6.08
C PHE A 312 -13.27 -11.24 5.95
N PRO A 313 -13.76 -10.47 6.94
CA PRO A 313 -15.12 -9.94 6.93
C PRO A 313 -15.41 -9.04 5.71
N HIS A 314 -14.47 -8.17 5.33
CA HIS A 314 -14.69 -7.23 4.22
C HIS A 314 -14.73 -7.94 2.87
N ASN A 315 -13.82 -8.90 2.65
CA ASN A 315 -13.81 -9.76 1.47
C ASN A 315 -15.07 -10.63 1.41
N TYR A 316 -15.49 -11.20 2.54
CA TYR A 316 -16.69 -12.04 2.63
C TYR A 316 -17.95 -11.26 2.23
N GLU A 317 -18.20 -10.10 2.85
CA GLU A 317 -19.38 -9.28 2.55
C GLU A 317 -19.37 -8.77 1.11
N THR A 318 -18.19 -8.36 0.61
CA THR A 318 -18.07 -7.89 -0.78
C THR A 318 -18.39 -8.97 -1.81
N CYS A 319 -17.98 -10.22 -1.54
CA CYS A 319 -18.25 -11.34 -2.45
C CYS A 319 -19.73 -11.79 -2.46
N LEU A 320 -20.56 -11.31 -1.53
CA LEU A 320 -22.01 -11.58 -1.51
C LEU A 320 -22.84 -10.61 -2.37
N THR A 321 -22.23 -9.56 -2.93
CA THR A 321 -22.89 -8.47 -3.68
C THR A 321 -23.14 -8.80 -5.16
#